data_AF-A0A7S3KG60-F1
#
_entry.id   AF-A0A7S3KG60-F1
#
_cell.length_a   1.000
_cell.length_b   1.000
_cell.length_c   1.000
_cell.angle_alpha   90.00
_cell.angle_beta   90.00
_cell.angle_gamma   90.00
#
_symmetry.space_group_name_H-M   'P 1'
#
loop_
_entity.id
_entity.type
_entity.pdbx_description
1 polymer ?
#
loop_
_entity_poly.entity_id
_entity_poly.type
_entity_poly.pdbx_seq_one_letter_code
_entity_poly.pdbx_strand_id
1 'polypeptide(L)'
;LFIEKYPEFRGRDFYITGESYAGHYIPAITAYIAEQGNPDINLVASAIGNGLVDPYVQYPEYNKFSYENNLIGGIHSTILSAGFKLCQGLIWTRIWPLALMECQIMTTTILGFPLYPNFNVYDIRKKC
;
A
#
# COMPACT_ATOMS: atom_id res chain seq x y z
N LEU A 1 0.86 -6.12 29.37
CA LEU A 1 0.31 -5.92 28.00
C LEU A 1 -1.04 -5.18 28.07
N PHE A 2 -1.54 -4.61 26.96
CA PHE A 2 -2.70 -3.69 26.94
C PHE A 2 -3.93 -4.21 27.70
N ILE A 3 -4.35 -5.46 27.46
CA ILE A 3 -5.53 -6.06 28.13
C ILE A 3 -5.30 -6.26 29.64
N GLU A 4 -4.08 -6.52 30.10
CA GLU A 4 -3.78 -6.62 31.54
C GLU A 4 -3.98 -5.27 32.25
N LYS A 5 -3.68 -4.17 31.54
CA LYS A 5 -3.86 -2.81 32.07
C LYS A 5 -5.31 -2.34 32.01
N TYR A 6 -6.06 -2.81 31.02
CA TYR A 6 -7.46 -2.44 30.77
C TYR A 6 -8.35 -3.70 30.65
N PRO A 7 -8.56 -4.43 31.77
CA PRO A 7 -9.26 -5.71 31.77
C PRO A 7 -10.73 -5.61 31.35
N GLU A 8 -11.34 -4.43 31.39
CA GLU A 8 -12.71 -4.16 30.96
C GLU A 8 -12.95 -4.33 29.45
N PHE A 9 -11.88 -4.42 28.65
CA PHE A 9 -11.95 -4.72 27.22
C PHE A 9 -11.77 -6.20 26.87
N ARG A 10 -11.46 -7.05 27.86
CA ARG A 10 -11.28 -8.50 27.66
C ARG A 10 -12.53 -9.11 27.02
N GLY A 11 -12.33 -9.91 25.97
CA GLY A 11 -13.39 -10.67 25.30
C GLY A 11 -14.40 -9.83 24.51
N ARG A 12 -14.24 -8.50 24.44
CA ARG A 12 -15.05 -7.66 23.55
C ARG A 12 -14.67 -7.91 22.11
N ASP A 13 -15.62 -7.68 21.21
CA ASP A 13 -15.37 -7.65 19.77
C ASP A 13 -14.20 -6.71 19.46
N PHE A 14 -13.16 -7.30 18.88
CA PHE A 14 -11.92 -6.63 18.55
C PHE A 14 -11.79 -6.50 17.04
N TYR A 15 -11.56 -5.28 16.58
CA TYR A 15 -11.41 -4.93 15.18
C TYR A 15 -10.05 -4.28 14.96
N ILE A 16 -9.39 -4.64 13.87
CA ILE A 16 -8.13 -4.01 13.48
C ILE A 16 -8.37 -3.20 12.21
N THR A 17 -8.12 -1.90 12.29
CA THR A 17 -8.32 -1.00 11.15
C THR A 17 -7.12 -0.10 10.94
N GLY A 18 -6.94 0.39 9.72
CA GLY A 18 -5.86 1.31 9.39
C GLY A 18 -5.78 1.55 7.89
N GLU A 19 -4.83 2.40 7.49
CA GLU A 19 -4.73 2.90 6.12
C GLU A 19 -3.28 2.89 5.61
N SER A 20 -3.11 2.95 4.29
CA SER A 20 -1.80 3.17 3.65
C SER A 20 -0.83 2.02 3.97
N TYR A 21 0.30 2.30 4.61
CA TYR A 21 1.26 1.25 4.96
C TYR A 21 0.74 0.24 5.99
N ALA A 22 -0.38 0.54 6.66
CA ALA A 22 -1.10 -0.45 7.47
C ALA A 22 -1.57 -1.66 6.66
N GLY A 23 -1.60 -1.57 5.31
CA GLY A 23 -1.76 -2.73 4.43
C GLY A 23 -0.72 -3.85 4.66
N HIS A 24 0.44 -3.55 5.24
CA HIS A 24 1.41 -4.56 5.69
C HIS A 24 1.17 -5.00 7.14
N TYR A 25 0.87 -4.04 8.04
CA TYR A 25 0.74 -4.31 9.46
C TYR A 25 -0.51 -5.14 9.78
N ILE A 26 -1.65 -4.78 9.20
CA ILE A 26 -2.94 -5.36 9.55
C ILE A 26 -3.00 -6.84 9.21
N PRO A 27 -2.62 -7.30 8.00
CA PRO A 27 -2.58 -8.72 7.70
C PRO A 27 -1.64 -9.49 8.62
N ALA A 28 -0.44 -8.95 8.90
CA ALA A 28 0.54 -9.60 9.77
C ALA A 28 0.03 -9.75 11.21
N ILE A 29 -0.55 -8.70 11.78
CA ILE A 29 -1.10 -8.71 13.15
C ILE A 29 -2.34 -9.62 13.22
N THR A 30 -3.23 -9.52 12.23
CA THR A 30 -4.45 -10.35 12.16
C THR A 30 -4.09 -11.83 12.09
N ALA A 31 -3.14 -12.20 11.23
CA ALA A 31 -2.64 -13.57 11.11
C ALA A 31 -2.02 -14.06 12.42
N TYR A 32 -1.16 -13.24 13.05
CA TYR A 32 -0.55 -13.59 14.33
C TYR A 32 -1.59 -13.86 15.43
N ILE A 33 -2.61 -13.01 15.57
CA ILE A 33 -3.68 -13.21 16.57
C ILE A 33 -4.48 -14.47 16.26
N ALA A 34 -4.82 -14.70 14.98
CA ALA A 34 -5.58 -15.86 14.55
C ALA A 34 -4.82 -17.19 14.75
N GLU A 35 -3.50 -17.20 14.50
CA GLU A 35 -2.66 -18.40 14.61
C GLU A 35 -2.28 -18.73 16.04
N GLN A 36 -1.90 -17.75 16.85
CA GLN A 36 -1.49 -18.00 18.23
C GLN A 36 -2.69 -18.34 19.13
N GLY A 37 -3.85 -17.76 18.84
CA GLY A 37 -5.04 -17.86 19.67
C GLY A 37 -4.85 -17.14 21.01
N ASN A 38 -5.60 -16.05 21.23
CA ASN A 38 -5.60 -15.36 22.52
C ASN A 38 -7.03 -15.33 23.08
N PRO A 39 -7.33 -16.06 24.17
CA PRO A 39 -8.69 -16.11 24.73
C PRO A 39 -9.17 -14.74 25.25
N ASP A 40 -8.26 -13.79 25.48
CA ASP A 40 -8.59 -12.44 25.91
C ASP A 40 -8.95 -11.50 24.74
N ILE A 41 -8.68 -11.90 23.49
CA ILE A 41 -8.91 -11.11 22.27
C ILE A 41 -9.91 -11.82 21.36
N ASN A 42 -11.14 -11.30 21.28
CA ASN A 42 -12.15 -11.77 20.34
C ASN A 42 -12.03 -11.04 19.00
N LEU A 43 -11.08 -11.44 18.14
CA LEU A 43 -10.89 -10.83 16.82
C LEU A 43 -12.06 -11.14 15.89
N VAL A 44 -12.83 -10.11 15.51
CA VAL A 44 -14.02 -10.24 14.66
C VAL A 44 -13.72 -9.96 13.20
N ALA A 45 -13.03 -8.84 12.92
CA ALA A 45 -12.71 -8.45 11.55
C ALA A 45 -11.52 -7.50 11.49
N SER A 46 -10.98 -7.35 10.28
CA SER A 46 -10.02 -6.30 9.95
C SER A 46 -10.45 -5.52 8.71
N ALA A 47 -10.05 -4.25 8.63
CA ALA A 47 -10.34 -3.38 7.51
C ALA A 47 -9.12 -2.53 7.14
N ILE A 48 -8.87 -2.38 5.84
CA ILE A 48 -7.71 -1.66 5.32
C ILE A 48 -8.22 -0.61 4.32
N GLY A 49 -8.04 0.67 4.64
CA GLY A 49 -8.27 1.78 3.72
C GLY A 49 -7.06 2.00 2.83
N ASN A 50 -7.25 2.11 1.51
CA ASN A 50 -6.21 2.51 0.53
C ASN A 50 -4.80 1.92 0.82
N GLY A 51 -4.74 0.65 1.18
CA GLY A 51 -3.54 0.04 1.73
C GLY A 51 -2.55 -0.40 0.66
N LEU A 52 -1.25 -0.35 0.95
CA LEU A 52 -0.25 -1.08 0.20
C LEU A 52 -0.22 -2.51 0.72
N VAL A 53 -0.86 -3.43 -0.01
CA VAL A 53 -1.07 -4.84 0.37
C VAL A 53 -0.35 -5.77 -0.60
N ASP A 54 -0.41 -5.49 -1.90
CA ASP A 54 0.27 -6.25 -2.95
C ASP A 54 1.03 -5.31 -3.88
N PRO A 55 2.33 -5.07 -3.61
CA PRO A 55 3.14 -4.20 -4.46
C PRO A 55 3.27 -4.70 -5.91
N TYR A 56 3.24 -6.02 -6.14
CA TYR A 56 3.37 -6.59 -7.49
C TYR A 56 2.19 -6.17 -8.38
N VAL A 57 0.99 -6.15 -7.81
CA VAL A 57 -0.24 -5.73 -8.51
C VAL A 57 -0.39 -4.22 -8.51
N GLN A 58 -0.09 -3.54 -7.39
CA GLN A 58 -0.42 -2.13 -7.20
C GLN A 58 0.53 -1.16 -7.89
N TYR A 59 1.82 -1.48 -8.06
CA TYR A 59 2.76 -0.52 -8.66
C TYR A 59 2.41 -0.14 -10.12
N PRO A 60 2.11 -1.08 -11.03
CA PRO A 60 1.71 -0.73 -12.40
C PRO A 60 0.43 0.12 -12.48
N GLU A 61 -0.47 -0.01 -11.49
CA GLU A 61 -1.73 0.74 -11.48
C GLU A 61 -1.51 2.25 -11.32
N TYR A 62 -0.38 2.70 -10.76
CA TYR A 62 -0.03 4.13 -10.76
C TYR A 62 0.01 4.70 -12.18
N ASN A 63 0.62 3.98 -13.13
CA ASN A 63 0.68 4.42 -14.53
C ASN A 63 -0.71 4.42 -15.18
N LYS A 64 -1.41 3.28 -15.06
CA LYS A 64 -2.73 3.11 -15.65
C LYS A 64 -3.72 4.15 -15.15
N PHE A 65 -3.84 4.30 -13.83
CA PHE A 65 -4.72 5.28 -13.20
C PHE A 65 -4.37 6.71 -13.62
N SER A 66 -3.08 7.07 -13.63
CA SER A 66 -2.64 8.41 -14.01
C SER A 66 -2.94 8.73 -15.47
N TYR A 67 -2.79 7.75 -16.37
CA TYR A 67 -3.11 7.92 -17.78
C TYR A 67 -4.62 8.03 -18.02
N GLU A 68 -5.41 7.13 -17.42
CA GLU A 68 -6.88 7.13 -17.55
C GLU A 68 -7.53 8.40 -16.99
N ASN A 69 -6.88 9.06 -16.01
CA ASN A 69 -7.34 10.31 -15.41
C ASN A 69 -6.66 11.57 -16.00
N ASN A 70 -5.98 11.46 -17.16
CA ASN A 70 -5.33 12.58 -17.85
C ASN A 70 -4.26 13.33 -17.01
N LEU A 71 -3.64 12.66 -16.04
CA LEU A 71 -2.58 13.24 -15.20
C LEU A 71 -1.21 13.19 -15.89
N ILE A 72 -1.04 12.26 -16.84
CA ILE A 72 0.18 12.07 -17.63
C ILE A 72 -0.16 11.87 -19.12
N GLY A 73 0.76 12.24 -20.01
CA GLY A 73 0.62 12.03 -21.46
C GLY A 73 0.95 10.60 -21.91
N GLY A 74 0.52 10.24 -23.13
CA GLY A 74 0.71 8.88 -23.68
C GLY A 74 2.17 8.44 -23.83
N ILE A 75 3.08 9.35 -24.18
CA ILE A 75 4.52 9.06 -24.25
C ILE A 75 5.07 8.70 -22.86
N HIS A 76 4.73 9.48 -21.82
CA HIS A 76 5.09 9.14 -20.43
C HIS A 76 4.52 7.80 -20.01
N SER A 77 3.25 7.53 -20.31
CA SER A 77 2.61 6.25 -19.96
C SER A 77 3.28 5.05 -20.62
N THR A 78 3.76 5.21 -21.86
CA THR A 78 4.48 4.15 -22.58
C THR A 78 5.82 3.83 -21.92
N ILE A 79 6.58 4.86 -21.54
CA ILE A 79 7.87 4.71 -20.84
C ILE A 79 7.67 4.06 -19.46
N LEU A 80 6.72 4.58 -18.68
CA LEU A 80 6.40 4.06 -17.35
C LEU A 80 5.91 2.61 -17.40
N SER A 81 5.16 2.21 -18.44
CA SER A 81 4.74 0.82 -18.63
C SER A 81 5.93 -0.14 -18.71
N ALA A 82 7.04 0.26 -19.35
CA ALA A 82 8.23 -0.58 -19.43
C ALA A 82 8.96 -0.67 -18.08
N GLY A 83 9.10 0.45 -17.36
CA GLY A 83 9.75 0.45 -16.05
C GLY A 83 8.94 -0.26 -14.96
N PHE A 84 7.61 -0.13 -14.96
CA PHE A 84 6.77 -0.92 -14.04
C PHE A 84 6.83 -2.43 -14.32
N LYS A 85 7.02 -2.86 -15.58
CA LYS A 85 7.29 -4.27 -15.88
C LYS A 85 8.63 -4.74 -15.29
N LEU A 86 9.66 -3.89 -15.32
CA LEU A 86 10.94 -4.18 -14.67
C LEU A 86 10.77 -4.27 -13.15
N CYS A 87 10.07 -3.32 -12.54
CA CYS A 87 9.68 -3.36 -11.12
C CYS A 87 8.99 -4.68 -10.75
N GLN A 88 7.97 -5.11 -11.52
CA GLN A 88 7.30 -6.40 -11.32
C GLN A 88 8.27 -7.59 -11.45
N GLY A 89 9.16 -7.58 -12.44
CA GLY A 89 10.17 -8.63 -12.61
C GLY A 89 11.14 -8.72 -11.43
N LEU A 90 11.55 -7.59 -10.86
CA LEU A 90 12.41 -7.53 -9.69
C LEU A 90 11.70 -8.01 -8.42
N ILE A 91 10.41 -7.66 -8.26
CA ILE A 91 9.56 -8.21 -7.18
C ILE A 91 9.44 -9.72 -7.31
N TRP A 92 9.16 -10.22 -8.52
CA TRP A 92 9.02 -11.65 -8.81
C TRP A 92 10.29 -12.44 -8.49
N THR A 93 11.45 -11.89 -8.84
CA THR A 93 12.77 -12.49 -8.54
C THR A 93 13.24 -12.27 -7.10
N ARG A 94 12.48 -11.53 -6.29
CA ARG A 94 12.73 -11.25 -4.86
C ARG A 94 14.04 -10.51 -4.59
N ILE A 95 14.53 -9.72 -5.56
CA ILE A 95 15.72 -8.87 -5.37
C ILE A 95 15.29 -7.55 -4.74
N TRP A 96 14.91 -7.59 -3.46
CA TRP A 96 14.19 -6.50 -2.79
C TRP A 96 14.84 -5.11 -2.86
N PRO A 97 16.17 -4.94 -2.68
CA PRO A 97 16.78 -3.61 -2.77
C PRO A 97 16.64 -2.99 -4.17
N LEU A 98 16.82 -3.79 -5.22
CA LEU A 98 16.64 -3.33 -6.60
C LEU A 98 15.17 -3.12 -6.93
N ALA A 99 14.29 -4.02 -6.48
CA ALA A 99 12.85 -3.88 -6.66
C ALA A 99 12.35 -2.56 -6.03
N LEU A 100 12.72 -2.29 -4.77
CA LEU A 100 12.38 -1.06 -4.08
C LEU A 100 12.86 0.17 -4.86
N MET A 101 14.12 0.17 -5.27
CA MET A 101 14.70 1.29 -6.02
C MET A 101 13.95 1.54 -7.33
N GLU A 102 13.77 0.51 -8.15
CA GLU A 102 13.08 0.63 -9.46
C GLU A 102 11.62 1.07 -9.29
N CYS A 103 10.86 0.39 -8.43
CA CYS A 103 9.45 0.71 -8.20
C CYS A 103 9.28 2.13 -7.62
N GLN A 104 10.21 2.56 -6.74
CA GLN A 104 10.22 3.92 -6.21
C GLN A 104 10.49 4.93 -7.31
N ILE A 105 11.48 4.72 -8.18
CA ILE A 105 11.78 5.67 -9.28
C ILE A 105 10.57 5.82 -10.21
N MET A 106 9.91 4.71 -10.56
CA MET A 106 8.72 4.74 -11.41
C MET A 106 7.55 5.49 -10.78
N THR A 107 7.25 5.19 -9.50
CA THR A 107 6.20 5.90 -8.78
C THR A 107 6.54 7.37 -8.58
N THR A 108 7.77 7.71 -8.21
CA THR A 108 8.15 9.12 -8.01
C THR A 108 8.15 9.92 -9.31
N THR A 109 8.38 9.30 -10.47
CA THR A 109 8.24 9.96 -11.77
C THR A 109 6.79 10.43 -12.01
N ILE A 110 5.80 9.72 -11.47
CA ILE A 110 4.38 10.10 -11.50
C ILE A 110 4.05 11.08 -10.39
N LEU A 111 4.51 10.79 -9.17
CA LEU A 111 4.22 11.53 -7.94
C LEU A 111 5.07 12.81 -7.78
N GLY A 112 5.89 13.13 -8.77
CA GLY A 112 6.56 14.41 -8.91
C GLY A 112 7.89 14.61 -8.18
N PHE A 113 8.74 13.58 -8.16
CA PHE A 113 10.17 13.73 -7.86
C PHE A 113 10.94 13.52 -9.18
N PRO A 114 11.58 14.54 -9.79
CA PRO A 114 12.06 15.80 -9.19
C PRO A 114 11.18 17.06 -9.39
N LEU A 115 10.01 16.98 -10.04
CA LEU A 115 9.13 18.13 -10.28
C LEU A 115 7.79 17.90 -9.60
N TYR A 116 7.41 18.73 -8.62
CA TYR A 116 6.11 18.66 -7.93
C TYR A 116 5.01 18.19 -8.88
N PRO A 117 4.25 17.15 -8.53
CA PRO A 117 3.19 16.70 -9.41
C PRO A 117 2.20 17.85 -9.54
N ASN A 118 1.66 18.06 -10.75
CA ASN A 118 0.66 19.10 -10.96
C ASN A 118 -0.74 18.68 -10.41
N PHE A 119 -0.79 17.73 -9.48
CA PHE A 119 -1.99 17.19 -8.86
C PHE A 119 -1.69 16.63 -7.47
N ASN A 120 -2.69 16.67 -6.60
CA ASN A 120 -2.60 16.13 -5.25
C ASN A 120 -2.66 14.59 -5.32
N VAL A 121 -1.58 13.93 -4.90
CA VAL A 121 -1.41 12.47 -4.99
C VAL A 121 -2.36 11.66 -4.12
N TYR A 122 -2.95 12.29 -3.09
CA TYR A 122 -3.93 11.68 -2.21
C TYR A 122 -5.38 11.97 -2.65
N ASP A 123 -5.61 13.05 -3.40
CA ASP A 123 -6.92 13.38 -3.95
C ASP A 123 -6.80 14.26 -5.21
N ILE A 124 -6.87 13.65 -6.39
CA ILE A 124 -6.69 14.31 -7.69
C ILE A 124 -7.75 15.37 -8.02
N ARG A 125 -8.83 15.47 -7.22
CA ARG A 125 -9.89 16.47 -7.38
C ARG A 125 -9.56 17.77 -6.66
N LYS A 126 -8.55 17.76 -5.79
CA LYS A 126 -8.12 18.90 -4.99
C LYS A 126 -6.84 19.50 -5.57
N LYS A 127 -6.66 20.81 -5.35
CA LYS A 127 -5.39 21.48 -5.65
C LYS A 127 -4.31 20.99 -4.67
N CYS A 128 -3.05 21.04 -5.13
CA CYS A 128 -1.87 20.87 -4.29
C CYS A 128 -1.74 22.00 -3.27
#